data_AF-A0A927VVM1-F1
#
_entry.id   AF-A0A927VVM1-F1
#
_cell.length_a   1.000
_cell.length_b   1.000
_cell.length_c   1.000
_cell.angle_alpha   90.00
_cell.angle_beta   90.00
_cell.angle_gamma   90.00
#
_symmetry.space_group_name_H-M   'P 1'
#
loop_
_entity.id
_entity.type
_entity.pdbx_description
1 polymer ?
#
loop_
_entity_poly.entity_id
_entity_poly.type
_entity_poly.pdbx_seq_one_letter_code
_entity_poly.pdbx_strand_id
1 'polypeptide(L)'
;MQQKILEGQRKSLNKNEVIGGHSPTINNKNIDFAVEVLSKNPDGTKNIQFTKDLLDGNISKLKKSTIFPDSWTESKIIDSIKEVGDSPVISVRSRDGATWHRQIIGGIEIDVIKIGDDVISGYPTGTINAPKPSGF
;
A
#
# COMPACT_ATOMS: atom_id res chain seq x y z
N MET A 1 0.87 -10.72 -5.17
CA MET A 1 0.09 -9.48 -4.95
C MET A 1 -0.14 -9.17 -3.47
N GLN A 2 -0.86 -10.03 -2.74
CA GLN A 2 -1.36 -9.73 -1.39
C GLN A 2 -0.27 -9.40 -0.36
N GLN A 3 0.74 -10.27 -0.21
CA GLN A 3 1.81 -10.05 0.76
C GLN A 3 2.56 -8.72 0.54
N LYS A 4 2.83 -8.37 -0.72
CA LYS A 4 3.38 -7.05 -1.08
C LYS A 4 2.49 -5.92 -0.54
N ILE A 5 1.20 -5.97 -0.81
CA ILE A 5 0.26 -4.92 -0.37
C ILE A 5 0.22 -4.86 1.15
N LEU A 6 0.04 -5.99 1.83
CA LEU A 6 -0.20 -6.05 3.26
C LEU A 6 1.07 -5.76 4.06
N GLU A 7 2.11 -6.57 3.88
CA GLU A 7 3.31 -6.57 4.72
C GLU A 7 4.51 -5.88 4.06
N GLY A 8 4.41 -5.61 2.77
CA GLY A 8 5.55 -5.19 1.97
C GLY A 8 6.47 -6.34 1.58
N GLN A 9 7.12 -6.19 0.43
CA GLN A 9 8.14 -7.13 -0.04
C GLN A 9 9.41 -6.39 -0.49
N ARG A 10 10.54 -7.08 -0.46
CA ARG A 10 11.80 -6.55 -0.98
C ARG A 10 11.66 -6.21 -2.47
N LYS A 11 12.14 -5.04 -2.88
CA LYS A 11 12.07 -4.54 -4.26
C LYS A 11 12.92 -5.39 -5.21
N SER A 12 14.10 -5.82 -4.77
CA SER A 12 14.98 -6.76 -5.47
C SER A 12 15.87 -7.46 -4.45
N LEU A 13 16.30 -8.70 -4.72
CA LEU A 13 17.04 -9.54 -3.75
C LEU A 13 18.30 -8.86 -3.19
N ASN A 14 18.92 -8.02 -4.00
CA ASN A 14 20.16 -7.28 -3.78
C ASN A 14 19.95 -5.86 -3.19
N LYS A 15 18.73 -5.52 -2.74
CA LYS A 15 18.43 -4.22 -2.10
C LYS A 15 17.58 -4.40 -0.86
N ASN A 16 17.93 -3.74 0.23
CA ASN A 16 17.11 -3.71 1.45
C ASN A 16 15.93 -2.72 1.35
N GLU A 17 15.46 -2.40 0.15
CA GLU A 17 14.31 -1.51 -0.08
C GLU A 17 13.03 -2.34 -0.13
N VAL A 18 11.99 -1.92 0.58
CA VAL A 18 10.66 -2.57 0.60
C VAL A 18 9.67 -1.75 -0.23
N ILE A 19 8.75 -2.42 -0.92
CA ILE A 19 7.60 -1.83 -1.62
C ILE A 19 6.29 -2.40 -1.08
N GLY A 20 5.21 -1.62 -1.14
CA GLY A 20 3.93 -1.96 -0.53
C GLY A 20 3.91 -1.72 0.99
N GLY A 21 3.28 -2.59 1.77
CA GLY A 21 3.21 -2.49 3.23
C GLY A 21 2.18 -1.48 3.71
N HIS A 22 0.91 -1.87 3.65
CA HIS A 22 -0.27 -1.04 3.91
C HIS A 22 -1.20 -1.65 4.97
N SER A 23 -0.88 -2.82 5.53
CA SER A 23 -1.70 -3.47 6.56
C SER A 23 -1.57 -2.77 7.91
N PRO A 24 -2.65 -2.66 8.72
CA PRO A 24 -2.58 -2.23 10.10
C PRO A 24 -1.77 -3.19 10.99
N THR A 25 -1.45 -4.40 10.52
CA THR A 25 -0.59 -5.36 11.23
C THR A 25 0.89 -4.96 11.24
N ILE A 26 1.29 -3.96 10.43
CA ILE A 26 2.60 -3.31 10.51
C ILE A 26 2.60 -2.38 11.74
N ASN A 27 2.90 -2.95 12.90
CA ASN A 27 2.96 -2.25 14.18
C ASN A 27 3.94 -2.94 15.14
N ASN A 28 4.25 -2.30 16.28
CA ASN A 28 5.24 -2.79 17.26
C ASN A 28 4.82 -4.05 18.05
N LYS A 29 3.64 -4.64 17.78
CA LYS A 29 3.29 -5.98 18.30
C LYS A 29 3.75 -7.09 17.37
N ASN A 30 4.05 -6.77 16.11
CA ASN A 30 4.61 -7.70 15.15
C ASN A 30 6.15 -7.65 15.23
N ILE A 31 6.76 -8.79 15.52
CA ILE A 31 8.20 -8.89 15.74
C ILE A 31 9.03 -8.58 14.49
N ASP A 32 8.42 -8.73 13.31
CA ASP A 32 9.09 -8.46 12.03
C ASP A 32 9.24 -6.95 11.76
N PHE A 33 8.66 -6.08 12.58
CA PHE A 33 8.61 -4.64 12.31
C PHE A 33 9.02 -3.80 13.52
N ALA A 34 9.75 -2.73 13.24
CA ALA A 34 9.87 -1.58 14.14
C ALA A 34 9.18 -0.38 13.48
N VAL A 35 8.22 0.23 14.17
CA VAL A 35 7.27 1.19 13.60
C VAL A 35 7.15 2.45 14.45
N GLU A 36 7.15 3.59 13.77
CA GLU A 36 6.76 4.89 14.32
C GLU A 36 5.52 5.40 13.57
N VAL A 37 4.50 5.82 14.32
CA VAL A 37 3.33 6.49 13.76
C VAL A 37 3.64 7.99 13.66
N LEU A 38 3.71 8.50 12.43
CA LEU A 38 4.01 9.91 12.15
C LEU A 38 2.77 10.79 12.29
N SER A 39 1.63 10.31 11.79
CA SER A 39 0.34 10.98 11.93
C SER A 39 -0.83 10.04 11.70
N LYS A 40 -2.02 10.46 12.13
CA LYS A 40 -3.29 9.80 11.86
C LYS A 40 -4.15 10.74 11.01
N ASN A 41 -4.66 10.24 9.91
CA ASN A 41 -5.54 11.01 9.03
C ASN A 41 -7.00 10.99 9.54
N PRO A 42 -7.84 11.96 9.14
CA PRO A 42 -9.24 12.01 9.56
C PRO A 42 -10.06 10.77 9.17
N ASP A 43 -9.70 10.11 8.08
CA ASP A 43 -10.34 8.87 7.59
C ASP A 43 -9.94 7.61 8.42
N GLY A 44 -9.04 7.76 9.39
CA GLY A 44 -8.58 6.68 10.26
C GLY A 44 -7.36 5.92 9.74
N THR A 45 -6.90 6.19 8.52
CA THR A 45 -5.60 5.69 8.04
C THR A 45 -4.46 6.34 8.84
N LYS A 46 -3.28 5.71 8.82
CA LYS A 46 -2.10 6.22 9.54
C LYS A 46 -0.94 6.36 8.58
N ASN A 47 -0.21 7.46 8.71
CA ASN A 47 1.09 7.61 8.07
C ASN A 47 2.13 7.10 9.07
N ILE A 48 2.90 6.10 8.66
CA ILE A 48 3.93 5.47 9.49
C ILE A 48 5.28 5.56 8.80
N GLN A 49 6.33 5.36 9.59
CA GLN A 49 7.61 4.87 9.09
C GLN A 49 7.99 3.58 9.78
N PHE A 50 8.59 2.66 9.04
CA PHE A 50 8.97 1.36 9.58
C PHE A 50 10.26 0.81 8.97
N THR A 51 10.90 -0.09 9.70
CA THR A 51 11.84 -1.09 9.17
C THR A 51 11.21 -2.47 9.30
N LYS A 52 11.60 -3.38 8.40
CA LYS A 52 11.15 -4.78 8.37
C LYS A 52 12.34 -5.72 8.49
N ASP A 53 12.25 -6.74 9.33
CA ASP A 53 13.16 -7.88 9.30
C ASP A 53 12.92 -8.68 8.03
N LEU A 54 13.97 -8.87 7.23
CA LEU A 54 13.89 -9.53 5.95
C LEU A 54 14.14 -11.06 6.06
N LEU A 55 14.30 -11.57 7.28
CA LEU A 55 14.46 -12.98 7.63
C LEU A 55 15.67 -13.67 6.98
N ASP A 56 16.61 -12.87 6.48
CA ASP A 56 17.88 -13.31 5.89
C ASP A 56 19.10 -12.66 6.59
N GLY A 57 18.89 -12.20 7.83
CA GLY A 57 19.88 -11.46 8.61
C GLY A 57 19.99 -9.97 8.26
N ASN A 58 19.20 -9.48 7.30
CA ASN A 58 19.16 -8.05 6.96
C ASN A 58 17.88 -7.37 7.45
N ILE A 59 18.01 -6.08 7.76
CA ILE A 59 16.89 -5.18 8.03
C ILE A 59 16.66 -4.28 6.82
N SER A 60 15.40 -3.98 6.52
CA SER A 60 15.06 -3.03 5.47
C SER A 60 15.57 -1.63 5.78
N LYS A 61 15.80 -0.83 4.73
CA LYS A 61 15.86 0.63 4.89
C LYS A 61 14.55 1.13 5.48
N LEU A 62 14.63 2.27 6.17
CA LEU A 62 13.45 2.97 6.68
C LEU A 62 12.50 3.29 5.52
N LYS A 63 11.23 2.95 5.69
CA LYS A 63 10.18 3.16 4.70
C LYS A 63 9.02 3.93 5.30
N LYS A 64 8.56 4.96 4.58
CA LYS A 64 7.28 5.62 4.86
C LYS A 64 6.14 4.92 4.14
N SER A 65 4.98 4.86 4.78
CA SER A 65 3.78 4.28 4.20
C SER A 65 2.52 4.87 4.83
N THR A 66 1.44 4.91 4.06
CA THR A 66 0.09 5.08 4.60
C THR A 66 -0.52 3.68 4.74
N ILE A 67 -0.95 3.33 5.95
CA ILE A 67 -1.59 2.04 6.26
C ILE A 67 -3.10 2.22 6.45
N PHE A 68 -3.86 1.18 6.13
CA PHE A 68 -5.30 1.13 6.33
C PHE A 68 -5.67 1.25 7.82
N PRO A 69 -6.91 1.65 8.15
CA PRO A 69 -7.35 1.76 9.54
C PRO A 69 -7.27 0.44 10.29
N ASP A 70 -7.06 0.51 11.61
CA ASP A 70 -7.00 -0.68 12.48
C ASP A 70 -8.31 -1.50 12.49
N SER A 71 -9.42 -0.90 12.07
CA SER A 71 -10.72 -1.57 11.91
C SER A 71 -10.84 -2.41 10.64
N TRP A 72 -9.87 -2.36 9.72
CA TRP A 72 -9.90 -3.12 8.48
C TRP A 72 -9.11 -4.42 8.63
N THR A 73 -9.78 -5.53 8.37
CA THR A 73 -9.15 -6.85 8.21
C THR A 73 -8.36 -6.93 6.92
N GLU A 74 -7.35 -7.79 6.86
CA GLU A 74 -6.54 -7.99 5.65
C GLU A 74 -7.37 -8.47 4.45
N SER A 75 -8.39 -9.32 4.65
CA SER A 75 -9.34 -9.72 3.59
C SER A 75 -10.05 -8.51 3.00
N LYS A 76 -10.68 -7.69 3.84
CA LYS A 76 -11.31 -6.42 3.43
C LYS A 76 -10.36 -5.54 2.62
N ILE A 77 -9.10 -5.40 3.03
CA ILE A 77 -8.10 -4.61 2.28
C ILE A 77 -7.91 -5.18 0.87
N ILE A 78 -7.68 -6.49 0.76
CA ILE A 78 -7.44 -7.14 -0.53
C ILE A 78 -8.67 -7.10 -1.43
N ASP A 79 -9.85 -7.35 -0.88
CA ASP A 79 -11.10 -7.35 -1.64
C ASP A 79 -11.44 -5.94 -2.13
N SER A 80 -11.24 -4.92 -1.28
CA SER A 80 -11.41 -3.51 -1.68
C SER A 80 -10.45 -3.12 -2.81
N ILE A 81 -9.20 -3.57 -2.76
CA ILE A 81 -8.22 -3.29 -3.83
C ILE A 81 -8.59 -3.98 -5.15
N LYS A 82 -9.15 -5.19 -5.09
CA LYS A 82 -9.66 -5.85 -6.31
C LYS A 82 -10.85 -5.09 -6.88
N GLU A 83 -11.81 -4.72 -6.02
CA GLU A 83 -12.98 -3.93 -6.40
C GLU A 83 -12.57 -2.62 -7.09
N VAL A 84 -11.65 -1.86 -6.49
CA VAL A 84 -11.13 -0.63 -7.12
C VAL A 84 -10.38 -0.95 -8.42
N GLY A 85 -9.61 -2.04 -8.48
CA GLY A 85 -8.91 -2.46 -9.69
C GLY A 85 -9.83 -2.83 -10.87
N ASP A 86 -11.09 -3.14 -10.59
CA ASP A 86 -12.11 -3.45 -11.60
C ASP A 86 -13.00 -2.24 -11.93
N SER A 87 -12.73 -1.08 -11.30
CA SER A 87 -13.41 0.17 -11.63
C SER A 87 -12.96 0.74 -12.98
N PRO A 88 -13.67 1.75 -13.53
CA PRO A 88 -13.22 2.45 -14.73
C PRO A 88 -11.79 3.00 -14.57
N VAL A 89 -11.03 2.95 -15.67
CA VAL A 89 -9.68 3.51 -15.77
C VAL A 89 -9.76 5.03 -15.75
N ILE A 90 -8.98 5.66 -14.88
CA ILE A 90 -8.82 7.12 -14.82
C ILE A 90 -7.78 7.59 -15.81
N SER A 91 -6.65 6.88 -15.90
CA SER A 91 -5.55 7.22 -16.80
C SER A 91 -4.73 5.98 -17.17
N VAL A 92 -4.06 6.05 -18.32
CA VAL A 92 -3.15 5.02 -18.82
C VAL A 92 -1.75 5.61 -18.94
N ARG A 93 -0.77 4.96 -18.33
CA ARG A 93 0.63 5.38 -18.37
C ARG A 93 1.27 4.95 -19.69
N SER A 94 1.69 5.92 -20.49
CA SER A 94 2.18 5.72 -21.87
C SER A 94 3.36 4.75 -22.00
N ARG A 95 4.24 4.70 -20.99
CA ARG A 95 5.47 3.89 -21.04
C ARG A 95 5.21 2.38 -21.05
N ASP A 96 4.24 1.92 -20.27
CA ASP A 96 4.05 0.49 -19.98
C ASP A 96 2.59 0.03 -20.02
N GLY A 97 1.67 0.93 -20.40
CA GLY A 97 0.25 0.64 -20.48
C GLY A 97 -0.42 0.43 -19.12
N ALA A 98 0.26 0.76 -18.01
CA ALA A 98 -0.33 0.61 -16.68
C ALA A 98 -1.57 1.51 -16.55
N THR A 99 -2.63 0.98 -15.97
CA THR A 99 -3.88 1.71 -15.73
C THR A 99 -3.96 2.17 -14.29
N TRP A 100 -4.49 3.37 -14.06
CA TRP A 100 -4.78 3.89 -12.73
C TRP A 100 -6.28 3.90 -12.49
N HIS A 101 -6.69 3.39 -11.33
CA HIS A 101 -8.05 3.31 -10.84
C HIS A 101 -8.12 3.91 -9.43
N ARG A 102 -9.25 4.53 -9.09
CA ARG A 102 -9.49 5.09 -7.75
C ARG A 102 -10.97 5.04 -7.39
N GLN A 103 -11.25 4.63 -6.17
CA GLN A 103 -12.57 4.69 -5.56
C GLN A 103 -12.46 4.96 -4.05
N ILE A 104 -13.59 5.32 -3.45
CA ILE A 104 -13.74 5.46 -2.00
C ILE A 104 -14.56 4.28 -1.48
N ILE A 105 -13.97 3.46 -0.61
CA ILE A 105 -14.63 2.32 0.03
C ILE A 105 -14.62 2.54 1.53
N GLY A 106 -15.79 2.56 2.16
CA GLY A 106 -15.92 2.74 3.60
C GLY A 106 -15.27 4.03 4.13
N GLY A 107 -15.32 5.11 3.35
CA GLY A 107 -14.71 6.40 3.68
C GLY A 107 -13.22 6.53 3.39
N ILE A 108 -12.58 5.46 2.88
CA ILE A 108 -11.15 5.46 2.52
C ILE A 108 -10.99 5.53 1.02
N GLU A 109 -10.27 6.54 0.52
CA GLU A 109 -9.86 6.61 -0.88
C GLU A 109 -8.69 5.67 -1.14
N ILE A 110 -8.80 4.85 -2.19
CA ILE A 110 -7.84 3.81 -2.53
C ILE A 110 -7.40 4.02 -3.97
N ASP A 111 -6.08 4.02 -4.19
CA ASP A 111 -5.48 3.96 -5.51
C ASP A 111 -5.09 2.53 -5.84
N VAL A 112 -5.38 2.12 -7.08
CA VAL A 112 -4.93 0.85 -7.66
C VAL A 112 -4.29 1.09 -9.01
N ILE A 113 -3.15 0.44 -9.24
CA ILE A 113 -2.43 0.45 -10.50
C ILE A 113 -2.36 -0.98 -11.04
N LYS A 114 -2.84 -1.20 -12.27
CA LYS A 114 -2.79 -2.50 -12.95
C LYS A 114 -1.91 -2.46 -14.20
N ILE A 115 -1.37 -3.61 -14.60
CA ILE A 115 -0.85 -3.85 -15.95
C ILE A 115 -1.60 -5.07 -16.49
N GLY A 116 -2.44 -4.86 -17.51
CA GLY A 116 -3.45 -5.86 -17.85
C GLY A 116 -4.36 -6.12 -16.65
N ASP A 117 -4.53 -7.39 -16.27
CA ASP A 117 -5.33 -7.78 -15.10
C ASP A 117 -4.54 -7.80 -13.78
N ASP A 118 -3.22 -7.65 -13.85
CA ASP A 118 -2.36 -7.76 -12.67
C ASP A 118 -2.33 -6.46 -11.87
N VAL A 119 -2.79 -6.52 -10.62
CA VAL A 119 -2.60 -5.43 -9.64
C VAL A 119 -1.12 -5.33 -9.25
N ILE A 120 -0.46 -4.28 -9.73
CA ILE A 120 0.95 -3.99 -9.43
C ILE A 120 1.12 -3.05 -8.24
N SER A 121 0.09 -2.27 -7.87
CA SER A 121 0.07 -1.44 -6.67
C SER A 121 -1.37 -1.24 -6.18
N GLY A 122 -1.56 -1.19 -4.87
CA GLY A 122 -2.84 -0.90 -4.23
C GLY A 122 -2.60 -0.35 -2.83
N TYR A 123 -3.11 0.84 -2.52
CA TYR A 123 -2.82 1.53 -1.26
C TYR A 123 -3.89 2.58 -0.89
N PRO A 124 -4.10 2.85 0.41
CA PRO A 124 -4.94 3.96 0.83
C PRO A 124 -4.20 5.28 0.60
N THR A 125 -4.91 6.31 0.16
CA THR A 125 -4.29 7.60 -0.16
C THR A 125 -4.17 8.52 1.06
N GLY A 126 -4.93 8.23 2.12
CA GLY A 126 -4.94 8.96 3.39
C GLY A 126 -5.68 10.30 3.36
N THR A 127 -6.25 10.66 2.21
CA THR A 127 -7.15 11.80 2.05
C THR A 127 -7.99 11.60 0.80
N ILE A 128 -9.22 12.11 0.81
CA ILE A 128 -10.03 12.18 -0.40
C ILE A 128 -9.41 13.19 -1.37
N ASN A 129 -9.48 12.89 -2.67
CA ASN A 129 -8.89 13.66 -3.76
C ASN A 129 -7.38 13.83 -3.62
N ALA A 130 -6.68 12.76 -3.21
CA ALA A 130 -5.22 12.80 -3.14
C ALA A 130 -4.59 13.13 -4.50
N PRO A 131 -3.36 13.65 -4.54
CA PRO A 131 -2.64 13.84 -5.80
C PRO A 131 -2.61 12.56 -6.63
N LYS A 132 -2.50 12.71 -7.95
CA LYS A 132 -2.35 11.56 -8.85
C LYS A 132 -1.10 10.74 -8.47
N PRO A 133 -1.13 9.40 -8.64
CA PRO A 133 0.04 8.56 -8.43
C PRO A 133 1.23 9.03 -9.26
N SER A 134 2.43 8.97 -8.68
CA SER A 134 3.65 9.32 -9.41
C SER A 134 3.81 8.49 -10.69
N GLY A 135 4.06 9.17 -11.81
CA GLY A 135 4.24 8.56 -13.12
C GLY A 135 2.96 8.44 -13.96
N PHE A 136 1.80 8.84 -13.41
CA PHE A 136 0.60 9.23 -14.17
C PHE A 136 0.52 10.76 -14.21
#